data_AF-A0A4Q8M8G4-F1
#
_entry.id   AF-A0A4Q8M8G4-F1
#
_cell.length_a   1.000
_cell.length_b   1.000
_cell.length_c   1.000
_cell.angle_alpha   90.00
_cell.angle_beta   90.00
_cell.angle_gamma   90.00
#
_symmetry.space_group_name_H-M   'P 1'
#
loop_
_entity.id
_entity.type
_entity.pdbx_description
1 polymer ?
#
loop_
_entity_poly.entity_id
_entity_poly.type
_entity_poly.pdbx_seq_one_letter_code
_entity_poly.pdbx_strand_id
1 'polypeptide(L)'
;MNFSRPPAAERQRRTRIDRRETARHLLQTELDKLQGEERAIVERFIAKRQVARNVAREFSQNRTLGERVADRVAEVGGSWSFIIAFGVFLAVWMAINSFVLAKAFDPYPYILLNLCLSCLAAIQAPIIMMSQNRQAAADRLRAENDYQVNVKSELEILQVHEKLNQLREQDWATLVELQNRQIEMLQQLLVQRDAPPTAAP
;
A
#
# COMPACT_ATOMS: atom_id res chain seq x y z
N MET A 1 62.43 17.78 -12.88
CA MET A 1 61.25 18.32 -12.16
C MET A 1 60.24 18.82 -13.18
N ASN A 2 59.14 18.09 -13.41
CA ASN A 2 57.80 18.69 -13.53
C ASN A 2 56.74 17.57 -13.58
N PHE A 3 56.14 17.26 -12.42
CA PHE A 3 54.94 16.43 -12.35
C PHE A 3 53.74 17.34 -12.65
N SER A 4 53.33 17.41 -13.91
CA SER A 4 52.07 18.06 -14.29
C SER A 4 50.91 17.26 -13.70
N ARG A 5 50.42 17.70 -12.53
CA ARG A 5 49.18 17.21 -11.93
C ARG A 5 48.03 17.53 -12.89
N PRO A 6 47.21 16.55 -13.33
CA PRO A 6 46.02 16.86 -14.10
C PRO A 6 45.04 17.69 -13.25
N PRO A 7 44.31 18.65 -13.87
CA PRO A 7 43.45 19.62 -13.18
C PRO A 7 42.36 18.93 -12.34
N ALA A 8 42.11 19.48 -11.14
CA ALA A 8 41.20 18.91 -10.14
C ALA A 8 39.75 18.69 -10.63
N ALA A 9 39.34 19.39 -11.70
CA ALA A 9 38.00 19.31 -12.27
C ALA A 9 37.68 17.96 -12.94
N GLU A 10 38.68 17.21 -13.41
CA GLU A 10 38.47 15.92 -14.09
C GLU A 10 38.35 14.72 -13.13
N ARG A 11 38.87 14.83 -11.90
CA ARG A 11 38.73 13.75 -10.90
C ARG A 11 37.31 13.64 -10.34
N GLN A 12 36.54 14.73 -10.37
CA GLN A 12 35.18 14.75 -9.81
C GLN A 12 34.10 14.27 -10.80
N ARG A 13 34.38 14.20 -12.10
CA ARG A 13 33.43 13.67 -13.10
C ARG A 13 33.34 12.14 -13.14
N ARG A 14 34.27 11.41 -12.51
CA ARG A 14 34.32 9.93 -12.55
C ARG A 14 33.44 9.19 -11.55
N THR A 15 32.74 9.88 -10.65
CA THR A 15 31.94 9.19 -9.60
C THR A 15 30.64 9.92 -9.28
N ARG A 16 29.89 10.31 -10.31
CA ARG A 16 28.43 10.36 -10.17
C ARG A 16 27.89 9.08 -10.77
N ILE A 17 28.15 7.97 -10.08
CA ILE A 17 27.41 6.72 -10.32
C ILE A 17 25.97 7.09 -10.06
N ASP A 18 25.19 7.29 -11.12
CA ASP A 18 23.77 7.55 -10.99
C ASP A 18 23.16 6.27 -10.41
N ARG A 19 22.95 6.30 -9.09
CA ARG A 19 22.48 5.14 -8.32
C ARG A 19 21.20 4.54 -8.92
N ARG A 20 20.42 5.34 -9.66
CA ARG A 20 19.23 4.87 -10.38
C ARG A 20 19.56 4.10 -11.65
N GLU A 21 20.52 4.55 -12.44
CA GLU A 21 20.95 3.82 -13.64
C GLU A 21 21.67 2.53 -13.27
N THR A 22 22.55 2.55 -12.27
CA THR A 22 23.23 1.35 -11.79
C THR A 22 22.25 0.35 -11.18
N ALA A 23 21.26 0.83 -10.40
CA ALA A 23 20.21 -0.05 -9.88
C ALA A 23 19.35 -0.66 -11.00
N ARG A 24 19.01 0.10 -12.06
CA ARG A 24 18.29 -0.42 -13.22
C ARG A 24 19.10 -1.48 -13.97
N HIS A 25 20.39 -1.23 -14.18
CA HIS A 25 21.25 -2.15 -14.92
C HIS A 25 21.49 -3.44 -14.13
N LEU A 26 21.65 -3.36 -12.81
CA LEU A 26 21.76 -4.52 -11.92
C LEU A 26 20.45 -5.31 -11.85
N LEU A 27 19.30 -4.63 -11.76
CA LEU A 27 17.98 -5.27 -11.83
C LEU A 27 17.75 -5.96 -13.17
N GLN A 28 18.10 -5.33 -14.30
CA GLN A 28 17.98 -5.95 -15.63
C GLN A 28 18.90 -7.16 -15.78
N THR A 29 20.13 -7.08 -15.27
CA THR A 29 21.10 -8.18 -15.34
C THR A 29 20.64 -9.37 -14.50
N GLU A 30 20.02 -9.13 -13.34
CA GLU A 30 19.42 -10.19 -12.52
C GLU A 30 18.11 -10.72 -13.12
N LEU A 31 17.28 -9.87 -13.75
CA LEU A 31 16.08 -10.32 -14.48
C LEU A 31 16.40 -11.22 -15.68
N ASP A 32 17.52 -10.98 -16.37
CA ASP A 32 17.97 -11.82 -17.49
C ASP A 32 18.61 -13.15 -17.05
N LYS A 33 19.01 -13.28 -15.78
CA LYS A 33 19.48 -14.55 -15.22
C LYS A 33 18.37 -15.48 -14.74
N LEU A 34 17.16 -14.95 -14.51
CA LEU A 34 16.00 -15.74 -14.07
C LEU A 34 15.46 -16.59 -15.22
N GLN A 35 15.32 -17.90 -15.01
CA GLN A 35 14.69 -18.80 -15.96
C GLN A 35 13.18 -18.49 -16.11
N GLY A 36 12.61 -18.85 -17.27
CA GLY A 36 11.37 -18.28 -17.82
C GLY A 36 10.14 -18.25 -16.90
N GLU A 37 10.00 -19.17 -15.93
CA GLU A 37 8.90 -19.14 -14.97
C GLU A 37 9.03 -18.03 -13.92
N GLU A 38 10.23 -17.83 -13.35
CA GLU A 38 10.48 -16.79 -12.33
C GLU A 38 10.39 -15.39 -12.94
N ARG A 39 10.87 -15.22 -14.18
CA ARG A 39 10.74 -13.97 -14.94
C ARG A 39 9.29 -13.63 -15.22
N ALA A 40 8.46 -14.62 -15.58
CA ALA A 40 7.03 -14.43 -15.80
C ALA A 40 6.29 -14.05 -14.50
N ILE A 41 6.69 -14.60 -13.36
CA ILE A 41 6.14 -14.22 -12.05
C ILE A 41 6.49 -12.76 -11.73
N VAL A 42 7.74 -12.36 -11.91
CA VAL A 42 8.19 -10.98 -11.66
C VAL A 42 7.54 -9.98 -12.62
N GLU A 43 7.43 -10.29 -13.91
CA GLU A 43 6.71 -9.46 -14.88
C GLU A 43 5.22 -9.32 -14.52
N ARG A 44 4.56 -10.41 -14.13
CA ARG A 44 3.16 -10.36 -13.66
C ARG A 44 3.02 -9.51 -12.40
N PHE A 45 3.97 -9.57 -11.47
CA PHE A 45 4.00 -8.74 -10.27
C PHE A 45 4.22 -7.26 -10.58
N ILE A 46 5.16 -6.93 -11.47
CA ILE A 46 5.46 -5.55 -11.88
C ILE A 46 4.28 -4.97 -12.67
N ALA A 47 3.74 -5.72 -13.63
CA ALA A 47 2.58 -5.32 -14.43
C ALA A 47 1.35 -5.09 -13.56
N LYS A 48 1.01 -6.01 -12.64
CA LYS A 48 -0.15 -5.82 -11.73
C LYS A 48 0.04 -4.66 -10.76
N ARG A 49 1.25 -4.44 -10.22
CA ARG A 49 1.52 -3.30 -9.32
C ARG A 49 1.40 -1.95 -10.05
N GLN A 50 1.76 -1.91 -11.34
CA GLN A 50 1.53 -0.74 -12.18
C GLN A 50 0.04 -0.56 -12.50
N VAL A 51 -0.72 -1.63 -12.75
CA VAL A 51 -2.17 -1.57 -12.99
C VAL A 51 -2.92 -1.06 -11.75
N ALA A 52 -2.66 -1.60 -10.56
CA ALA A 52 -3.28 -1.14 -9.32
C ALA A 52 -3.00 0.34 -9.02
N ARG A 53 -1.78 0.80 -9.32
CA ARG A 53 -1.40 2.22 -9.18
C ARG A 53 -1.99 3.10 -10.29
N ASN A 54 -2.23 2.56 -11.48
CA ASN A 54 -2.88 3.28 -12.57
C ASN A 54 -4.38 3.47 -12.31
N VAL A 55 -5.11 2.48 -11.80
CA VAL A 55 -6.56 2.62 -11.51
C VAL A 55 -6.83 3.74 -10.49
N ALA A 56 -6.04 3.80 -9.40
CA ALA A 56 -6.16 4.89 -8.41
C ALA A 56 -5.82 6.27 -8.99
N ARG A 57 -4.94 6.32 -10.02
CA ARG A 57 -4.50 7.56 -10.67
C ARG A 57 -5.48 8.01 -11.76
N GLU A 58 -6.03 7.08 -12.54
CA GLU A 58 -7.09 7.34 -13.53
C GLU A 58 -8.35 7.90 -12.87
N PHE A 59 -8.75 7.35 -11.72
CA PHE A 59 -9.89 7.87 -10.95
C PHE A 59 -9.68 9.30 -10.43
N SER A 60 -8.42 9.74 -10.30
CA SER A 60 -8.08 11.10 -9.88
C SER A 60 -7.98 12.10 -11.03
N GLN A 61 -7.72 11.63 -12.26
CA GLN A 61 -7.39 12.49 -13.40
C GLN A 61 -8.61 13.05 -14.12
N ASN A 62 -9.79 12.44 -13.96
CA ASN A 62 -11.04 12.86 -14.62
C ASN A 62 -11.99 13.67 -13.73
N ARG A 63 -11.49 14.42 -12.75
CA ARG A 63 -12.34 15.25 -11.88
C ARG A 63 -12.84 16.50 -12.59
N THR A 64 -14.16 16.64 -12.70
CA THR A 64 -14.78 17.85 -13.23
C THR A 64 -14.65 19.02 -12.26
N LEU A 65 -14.75 20.27 -12.75
CA LEU A 65 -14.67 21.46 -11.89
C LEU A 65 -15.78 21.47 -10.81
N GLY A 66 -16.98 20.97 -11.14
CA GLY A 66 -18.10 20.86 -10.21
C GLY A 66 -17.80 19.90 -9.05
N GLU A 67 -17.16 18.76 -9.31
CA GLU A 67 -16.76 17.81 -8.28
C GLU A 67 -15.73 18.41 -7.32
N ARG A 68 -14.78 19.22 -7.83
CA ARG A 68 -13.77 19.88 -6.97
C ARG A 68 -14.39 20.92 -6.05
N VAL A 69 -15.38 21.68 -6.56
CA VAL A 69 -16.10 22.69 -5.76
C VAL A 69 -16.97 22.01 -4.71
N ALA A 70 -17.70 20.95 -5.08
CA ALA A 70 -18.50 20.17 -4.14
C ALA A 70 -17.66 19.62 -2.98
N ASP A 71 -16.43 19.17 -3.24
CA ASP A 71 -15.53 18.62 -2.22
C ASP A 71 -15.08 19.70 -1.25
N ARG A 72 -14.72 20.86 -1.80
CA ARG A 72 -14.35 22.02 -1.00
C ARG A 72 -15.50 22.48 -0.12
N VAL A 73 -16.72 22.49 -0.66
CA VAL A 73 -17.93 22.89 0.07
C VAL A 73 -18.28 21.87 1.16
N ALA A 74 -18.14 20.57 0.91
CA ALA A 74 -18.36 19.53 1.91
C ALA A 74 -17.30 19.56 3.03
N GLU A 75 -16.03 19.78 2.69
CA GLU A 75 -14.94 19.92 3.67
C GLU A 75 -15.11 21.17 4.55
N VAL A 76 -15.49 22.30 3.95
CA VAL A 76 -15.69 23.58 4.68
C VAL A 76 -16.98 23.54 5.51
N GLY A 77 -18.06 23.01 4.95
CA GLY A 77 -19.36 22.88 5.63
C GLY A 77 -19.35 21.92 6.82
N GLY A 78 -18.44 20.93 6.83
CA GLY A 78 -18.29 19.97 7.93
C GLY A 78 -17.40 20.44 9.09
N SER A 79 -16.77 21.62 9.02
CA SER A 79 -15.89 22.11 10.07
C SER A 79 -16.66 22.70 11.25
N TRP A 80 -16.29 22.30 12.47
CA TRP A 80 -16.82 22.89 13.72
C TRP A 80 -16.68 24.41 13.77
N SER A 81 -15.60 24.96 13.23
CA SER A 81 -15.37 26.41 13.17
C SER A 81 -16.38 27.14 12.26
N PHE A 82 -16.80 26.52 11.15
CA PHE A 82 -17.78 27.07 10.23
C PHE A 82 -19.18 27.09 10.86
N ILE A 83 -19.56 26.01 11.54
CA ILE A 83 -20.85 25.89 12.24
C ILE A 83 -21.00 27.02 13.28
N ILE A 84 -19.96 27.25 14.10
CA ILE A 84 -19.97 28.29 15.12
C ILE A 84 -20.03 29.69 14.48
N ALA A 85 -19.20 29.97 13.46
CA ALA A 85 -19.22 31.26 12.78
C ALA A 85 -20.57 31.55 12.10
N PHE A 86 -21.18 30.55 11.48
CA PHE A 86 -22.50 30.66 10.86
C PHE A 86 -23.60 30.91 11.90
N GLY A 87 -23.57 30.23 13.05
CA GLY A 87 -24.50 30.48 14.15
C GLY A 87 -24.38 31.89 14.73
N VAL A 88 -23.15 32.40 14.90
CA VAL A 88 -22.91 33.78 15.33
C VAL A 88 -23.44 34.78 14.29
N PHE A 89 -23.20 34.53 13.00
CA PHE A 89 -23.73 35.36 11.92
C PHE A 89 -25.26 35.45 11.95
N LEU A 90 -25.96 34.32 12.14
CA LEU A 90 -27.42 34.29 12.26
C LEU A 90 -27.90 35.09 13.50
N ALA A 91 -27.23 34.93 14.65
CA ALA A 91 -27.57 35.67 15.86
C ALA A 91 -27.39 37.20 15.68
N VAL A 92 -26.30 37.62 15.03
CA VAL A 92 -26.05 39.03 14.70
C VAL A 92 -27.12 39.56 13.73
N TRP A 93 -27.49 38.79 12.71
CA TRP A 93 -28.54 39.17 11.76
C TRP A 93 -29.90 39.37 12.45
N MET A 94 -30.28 38.46 13.34
CA MET A 94 -31.50 38.57 14.14
C MET A 94 -31.47 39.80 15.06
N ALA A 95 -30.33 40.06 15.71
CA ALA A 95 -30.16 41.22 16.59
C ALA A 95 -30.28 42.55 15.83
N ILE A 96 -29.67 42.67 14.66
CA ILE A 96 -29.76 43.88 13.81
C ILE A 96 -31.20 44.10 13.36
N ASN A 97 -31.90 43.06 12.88
CA ASN A 97 -33.28 43.19 12.41
C ASN A 97 -34.29 43.44 13.53
N SER A 98 -34.04 42.95 14.74
CA SER A 98 -34.93 43.15 15.90
C SER A 98 -34.74 44.48 16.60
N PHE A 99 -33.50 44.94 16.81
CA PHE A 99 -33.20 46.04 17.72
C PHE A 99 -32.71 47.32 17.04
N VAL A 100 -32.14 47.22 15.83
CA VAL A 100 -31.42 48.34 15.20
C VAL A 100 -32.26 49.02 14.10
N LEU A 101 -33.18 48.30 13.46
CA LEU A 101 -33.90 48.81 12.29
C LEU A 101 -35.32 49.25 12.64
N ALA A 102 -35.59 50.57 12.60
CA ALA A 102 -36.90 51.17 12.90
C ALA A 102 -38.04 50.67 11.97
N LYS A 103 -37.69 50.17 10.79
CA LYS A 103 -38.57 49.40 9.91
C LYS A 103 -37.88 48.08 9.63
N ALA A 104 -38.25 47.03 10.37
CA ALA A 104 -37.63 45.71 10.25
C ALA A 104 -37.76 45.18 8.81
N PHE A 105 -36.64 44.86 8.18
CA PHE A 105 -36.58 44.32 6.82
C PHE A 105 -37.07 42.86 6.80
N ASP A 106 -36.78 42.11 7.87
CA ASP A 106 -37.31 40.77 8.13
C ASP A 106 -37.85 40.70 9.58
N PRO A 107 -39.10 41.12 9.84
CA PRO A 107 -39.71 41.06 11.16
C PRO A 107 -39.87 39.61 11.65
N TYR A 108 -39.88 39.41 12.97
CA TYR A 108 -40.23 38.11 13.56
C TYR A 108 -41.58 37.62 12.97
N PRO A 109 -41.66 36.43 12.34
CA PRO A 109 -40.84 35.22 12.52
C PRO A 109 -39.70 34.95 11.50
N TYR A 110 -39.12 35.97 10.87
CA TYR A 110 -37.97 35.89 9.94
C TYR A 110 -38.20 35.03 8.69
N ILE A 111 -39.18 35.41 7.85
CA ILE A 111 -39.61 34.61 6.69
C ILE A 111 -38.47 34.48 5.65
N LEU A 112 -37.68 35.53 5.45
CA LEU A 112 -36.63 35.56 4.43
C LEU A 112 -35.44 34.71 4.86
N LEU A 113 -35.03 34.81 6.13
CA LEU A 113 -33.99 33.96 6.69
C LEU A 113 -34.39 32.49 6.61
N ASN A 114 -35.63 32.17 6.98
CA ASN A 114 -36.13 30.80 6.94
C ASN A 114 -36.17 30.23 5.50
N LEU A 115 -36.59 31.03 4.53
CA LEU A 115 -36.57 30.65 3.12
C LEU A 115 -35.13 30.39 2.62
N CYS A 116 -34.19 31.27 2.98
CA CYS A 116 -32.79 31.14 2.60
C CYS A 116 -32.14 29.88 3.20
N LEU A 117 -32.35 29.62 4.49
CA LEU A 117 -31.85 28.42 5.17
C LEU A 117 -32.44 27.14 4.56
N SER A 118 -33.74 27.15 4.24
CA SER A 118 -34.41 26.01 3.62
C SER A 118 -33.82 25.69 2.24
N CYS A 119 -33.57 26.72 1.42
CA CYS A 119 -32.93 26.56 0.11
C CYS A 119 -31.47 26.06 0.26
N LEU A 120 -30.73 26.62 1.21
CA LEU A 120 -29.35 26.20 1.50
C LEU A 120 -29.29 24.72 1.91
N ALA A 121 -30.17 24.28 2.81
CA ALA A 121 -30.26 22.90 3.26
C ALA A 121 -30.66 21.95 2.12
N ALA A 122 -31.60 22.34 1.27
CA ALA A 122 -32.04 21.55 0.12
C ALA A 122 -30.92 21.28 -0.88
N ILE A 123 -30.03 22.25 -1.12
CA ILE A 123 -28.87 22.10 -2.00
C ILE A 123 -27.74 21.33 -1.31
N GLN A 124 -27.60 21.46 0.01
CA GLN A 124 -26.56 20.76 0.78
C GLN A 124 -26.72 19.23 0.74
N ALA A 125 -27.95 18.70 0.90
CA ALA A 125 -28.16 17.26 1.00
C ALA A 125 -27.66 16.47 -0.24
N PRO A 126 -27.96 16.87 -1.49
CA PRO A 126 -27.39 16.23 -2.69
C PRO A 126 -25.88 16.38 -2.81
N ILE A 127 -25.31 17.54 -2.45
CA ILE A 127 -23.86 17.75 -2.49
C ILE A 127 -23.14 16.82 -1.51
N ILE A 128 -23.68 16.70 -0.29
CA ILE A 128 -23.18 15.77 0.72
C ILE A 128 -23.30 14.33 0.19
N MET A 129 -24.46 13.96 -0.39
CA MET A 129 -24.69 12.62 -0.94
C MET A 129 -23.73 12.30 -2.10
N MET A 130 -23.47 13.25 -2.99
CA MET A 130 -22.48 13.09 -4.07
C MET A 130 -21.06 12.89 -3.52
N SER A 131 -20.68 13.66 -2.49
CA SER A 131 -19.39 13.51 -1.83
C SER A 131 -19.25 12.15 -1.15
N GLN A 132 -20.30 11.71 -0.44
CA GLN A 132 -20.38 10.39 0.20
C GLN A 132 -20.31 9.25 -0.82
N ASN A 133 -21.09 9.33 -1.91
CA ASN A 133 -21.10 8.30 -2.96
C ASN A 133 -19.70 8.13 -3.59
N ARG A 134 -18.97 9.23 -3.77
CA ARG A 134 -17.59 9.18 -4.27
C ARG A 134 -16.60 8.63 -3.23
N GLN A 135 -16.74 8.98 -1.95
CA GLN A 135 -15.93 8.38 -0.89
C GLN A 135 -16.16 6.87 -0.82
N ALA A 136 -17.42 6.42 -0.85
CA ALA A 136 -17.78 5.01 -0.87
C ALA A 136 -17.22 4.26 -2.09
N ALA A 137 -17.24 4.87 -3.27
CA ALA A 137 -16.61 4.29 -4.47
C ALA A 137 -15.08 4.13 -4.30
N ALA A 138 -14.40 5.13 -3.73
CA ALA A 138 -12.98 5.04 -3.46
C ALA A 138 -12.66 3.97 -2.41
N ASP A 139 -13.47 3.87 -1.36
CA ASP A 139 -13.31 2.86 -0.30
C ASP A 139 -13.56 1.45 -0.82
N ARG A 140 -14.54 1.27 -1.72
CA ARG A 140 -14.77 -0.02 -2.39
C ARG A 140 -13.56 -0.45 -3.22
N LEU A 141 -12.95 0.46 -3.97
CA LEU A 141 -11.74 0.15 -4.75
C LEU A 141 -10.54 -0.20 -3.85
N ARG A 142 -10.39 0.48 -2.71
CA ARG A 142 -9.35 0.14 -1.71
C ARG A 142 -9.59 -1.24 -1.13
N ALA A 143 -10.82 -1.54 -0.71
CA ALA A 143 -11.20 -2.83 -0.15
C ALA A 143 -10.95 -3.98 -1.15
N GLU A 144 -11.28 -3.79 -2.42
CA GLU A 144 -10.99 -4.77 -3.47
C GLU A 144 -9.48 -5.02 -3.64
N ASN A 145 -8.67 -3.95 -3.60
CA ASN A 145 -7.21 -4.08 -3.67
C ASN A 145 -6.66 -4.84 -2.45
N ASP A 146 -7.09 -4.45 -1.25
CA ASP A 146 -6.67 -5.08 0.00
C ASP A 146 -7.06 -6.57 0.02
N TYR A 147 -8.26 -6.91 -0.47
CA TYR A 147 -8.69 -8.30 -0.64
C TYR A 147 -7.76 -9.08 -1.56
N GLN A 148 -7.43 -8.53 -2.74
CA GLN A 148 -6.51 -9.19 -3.68
C GLN A 148 -5.10 -9.37 -3.12
N VAL A 149 -4.61 -8.39 -2.34
CA VAL A 149 -3.33 -8.50 -1.63
C VAL A 149 -3.40 -9.60 -0.59
N ASN A 150 -4.47 -9.67 0.20
CA ASN A 150 -4.64 -10.67 1.24
C ASN A 150 -4.68 -12.10 0.68
N VAL A 151 -5.48 -12.35 -0.35
CA VAL A 151 -5.56 -13.65 -1.03
C VAL A 151 -4.19 -14.07 -1.58
N LYS A 152 -3.43 -13.10 -2.11
CA LYS A 152 -2.09 -13.36 -2.61
C LYS A 152 -1.11 -13.72 -1.48
N SER A 153 -1.14 -12.99 -0.37
CA SER A 153 -0.32 -13.30 0.80
C SER A 153 -0.65 -14.68 1.36
N GLU A 154 -1.92 -15.08 1.37
CA GLU A 154 -2.33 -16.44 1.76
C GLU A 154 -1.71 -17.51 0.85
N LEU A 155 -1.75 -17.30 -0.47
CA LEU A 155 -1.12 -18.22 -1.43
C LEU A 155 0.40 -18.30 -1.25
N GLU A 156 1.07 -17.16 -1.03
CA GLU A 156 2.52 -17.12 -0.77
C GLU A 156 2.87 -17.90 0.50
N ILE A 157 2.06 -17.78 1.56
CA ILE A 157 2.22 -18.57 2.80
C ILE A 157 2.07 -20.07 2.53
N LEU A 158 1.05 -20.46 1.77
CA LEU A 158 0.83 -21.87 1.40
C LEU A 158 2.01 -22.43 0.61
N GLN A 159 2.56 -21.66 -0.33
CA GLN A 159 3.73 -22.06 -1.11
C GLN A 159 4.98 -22.23 -0.24
N VAL A 160 5.21 -21.32 0.71
CA VAL A 160 6.31 -21.45 1.66
C VAL A 160 6.12 -22.68 2.55
N HIS A 161 4.89 -22.95 2.99
CA HIS A 161 4.57 -24.12 3.80
C HIS A 161 4.83 -25.42 3.04
N GLU A 162 4.45 -25.49 1.76
CA GLU A 162 4.71 -26.65 0.91
C GLU A 162 6.22 -26.89 0.72
N LYS A 163 7.00 -25.84 0.41
CA LYS A 163 8.46 -25.96 0.31
C LYS A 163 9.10 -26.42 1.61
N LEU A 164 8.62 -25.94 2.75
CA LEU A 164 9.10 -26.37 4.06
C LEU A 164 8.80 -27.85 4.31
N ASN A 165 7.61 -28.33 3.95
CA ASN A 165 7.26 -29.74 4.05
C ASN A 165 8.14 -30.61 3.15
N GLN A 166 8.42 -30.18 1.92
CA GLN A 166 9.30 -30.89 0.99
C GLN A 166 10.74 -31.01 1.52
N LEU A 167 11.30 -29.91 2.05
CA LEU A 167 12.62 -29.93 2.67
C LEU A 167 12.65 -30.86 3.89
N ARG A 168 11.62 -30.79 4.73
CA ARG A 168 11.48 -31.69 5.88
C ARG A 168 11.48 -33.15 5.44
N GLU A 169 10.69 -33.52 4.43
CA GLU A 169 10.62 -34.91 3.93
C GLU A 169 12.00 -35.43 3.47
N GLN A 170 12.77 -34.59 2.76
CA GLN A 170 14.13 -34.91 2.31
C GLN A 170 15.10 -35.11 3.48
N ASP A 171 15.06 -34.20 4.46
CA ASP A 171 15.90 -34.29 5.66
C ASP A 171 15.57 -35.55 6.48
N TRP A 172 14.29 -35.92 6.58
CA TRP A 172 13.85 -37.14 7.25
C TRP A 172 14.42 -38.40 6.60
N ALA A 173 14.38 -38.50 5.27
CA ALA A 173 14.96 -39.64 4.56
C ALA A 173 16.47 -39.76 4.82
N THR A 174 17.18 -38.62 4.80
CA THR A 174 18.62 -38.55 5.07
C THR A 174 18.94 -38.98 6.50
N LEU A 175 18.15 -38.54 7.48
CA LEU A 175 18.34 -38.90 8.90
C LEU A 175 18.12 -40.40 9.14
N VAL A 176 17.12 -41.00 8.49
CA VAL A 176 16.86 -42.45 8.59
C VAL A 176 18.02 -43.25 7.98
N GLU A 177 18.53 -42.84 6.82
CA GLU A 177 19.68 -43.50 6.19
C GLU A 177 20.93 -43.44 7.09
N LEU A 178 21.22 -42.27 7.67
CA LEU A 178 22.32 -42.10 8.61
C LEU A 178 22.16 -42.99 9.85
N GLN A 179 20.94 -43.09 10.40
CA GLN A 179 20.68 -43.94 11.56
C GLN A 179 20.87 -45.43 11.22
N ASN A 180 20.38 -45.89 10.06
CA ASN A 180 20.56 -47.28 9.63
C ASN A 180 22.05 -47.64 9.46
N ARG A 181 22.86 -46.75 8.86
CA ARG A 181 24.32 -46.95 8.79
C ARG A 181 24.97 -47.04 10.16
N GLN A 182 24.52 -46.23 11.14
CA GLN A 182 25.03 -46.32 12.52
C GLN A 182 24.70 -47.67 13.15
N ILE A 183 23.49 -48.19 12.92
CA ILE A 183 23.08 -49.51 13.43
C ILE A 183 23.93 -50.63 12.79
N GLU A 184 24.16 -50.59 11.48
CA GLU A 184 25.03 -51.56 10.79
C GLU A 184 26.46 -51.56 11.34
N MET A 185 27.06 -50.38 11.53
CA MET A 185 28.40 -50.27 12.12
C MET A 185 28.45 -50.87 13.53
N LEU A 186 27.42 -50.60 14.36
CA LEU A 186 27.33 -51.19 15.70
C LEU A 186 27.18 -52.72 15.65
N GLN A 187 26.37 -53.26 14.75
CA GLN A 187 26.22 -54.70 14.56
C GLN A 187 27.55 -55.35 14.14
N GLN A 188 28.29 -54.74 13.21
CA GLN A 188 29.61 -55.22 12.80
C GLN A 188 30.61 -55.24 13.96
N LEU A 189 30.63 -54.20 14.79
CA LEU A 189 31.50 -54.15 15.98
C LEU A 189 31.15 -55.24 17.00
N LEU A 190 29.86 -55.51 17.21
CA LEU A 190 29.41 -56.60 18.08
C LEU A 190 29.84 -57.97 17.54
N VAL A 191 29.64 -58.22 16.24
CA VAL A 191 30.09 -59.47 15.59
C VAL A 191 31.61 -59.64 15.68
N GLN A 192 32.37 -58.56 15.51
CA GLN A 192 33.83 -58.60 15.58
C GLN A 192 34.34 -58.86 17.00
N ARG A 193 33.64 -58.35 18.02
CA ARG A 193 33.90 -58.65 19.44
C ARG A 193 33.60 -60.11 19.77
N ASP A 194 32.53 -60.68 19.22
CA ASP A 194 32.10 -62.05 19.50
C ASP A 194 32.82 -63.11 18.64
N ALA A 195 33.68 -62.69 17.69
CA ALA A 195 34.53 -63.61 16.93
C ALA A 195 35.65 -64.18 17.83
N PRO A 196 35.81 -65.51 17.92
CA PRO A 196 36.84 -66.13 18.76
C PRO A 196 38.25 -65.76 18.27
N PRO A 197 39.24 -65.60 19.19
CA PRO A 197 40.61 -65.28 18.80
C PRO A 197 41.12 -66.35 17.85
N THR A 198 41.44 -65.91 16.64
CA THR A 198 41.95 -66.75 15.57
C THR A 198 43.17 -67.50 16.09
N ALA A 199 43.11 -68.83 16.05
CA ALA A 199 44.26 -69.67 16.32
C ALA A 199 45.39 -69.24 15.37
N ALA A 200 46.40 -68.58 15.91
CA ALA A 200 47.65 -68.33 15.21
C ALA A 200 48.35 -69.69 15.02
N PRO A 201 48.95 -69.95 13.84
CA PRO A 201 49.61 -71.22 13.52
C PRO A 201 50.82 -71.50 14.40
#